data_AF-A0A6B9ZII7-F1
#
_entry.id   AF-A0A6B9ZII7-F1
#
_cell.length_a   1.000
_cell.length_b   1.000
_cell.length_c   1.000
_cell.angle_alpha   90.00
_cell.angle_beta   90.00
_cell.angle_gamma   90.00
#
_symmetry.space_group_name_H-M   'P 1'
#
loop_
_entity.id
_entity.type
_entity.pdbx_description
1 polymer ?
#
loop_
_entity_poly.entity_id
_entity_poly.type
_entity_poly.pdbx_seq_one_letter_code
_entity_poly.pdbx_strand_id
1 'polypeptide(L)'
;MFRAIPIVCFIWLILQSSCNNQPKPAVIIEHKNINIEQIVPDSVTKYYDFLNGLTQLKLPYPNAYDLKEIKEYAHYLGIDTTYQEVRAGRFATMNGLTPVIFQCEISDYERRTWLVIFNDNGIEKSRLQIAADVRPAEEAEAEEPTAVKDTTSTQFTSEWYYIGLDSVIEVRARHSTYVAGSQKVNTTLRFYRITSKGTIKEVSRDKETFEKYATHFPARQLPATVDTVNTVVLKPVSRLTPYYDFREESQDPLYALGKLEIGNRATALLYARDTIYLDEGLNYPEVKLITYKKGKEVDKIVVYGGTLGEHTETIYRKCVVDKDASINLQEEDSRVIDSSFRFKTVYNMQYEILPGGKIIGRQATSIVHSSKLYNEKALIKYFKGQKSSHTYISLFNIRAKDNILVGLHAYHKGEETYLEFLTVNRDNKIIDRYTVYDHLKKQKAADVKAKKMEDIVDDYHDRRGRLTCDAIIRLTGRELHITPGGKFVK
;
A
#
# COMPACT_ATOMS: atom_id res chain seq x y z
N MET A 1 18.98 66.83 -5.55
CA MET A 1 19.88 66.20 -4.54
C MET A 1 20.36 64.91 -5.20
N PHE A 2 21.64 64.68 -5.55
CA PHE A 2 22.85 64.55 -4.70
C PHE A 2 22.65 63.52 -3.58
N ARG A 3 23.41 62.41 -3.37
CA ARG A 3 24.58 61.69 -3.97
C ARG A 3 24.51 60.21 -3.47
N ALA A 4 25.20 59.14 -3.91
CA ALA A 4 26.23 58.80 -4.93
C ALA A 4 25.90 57.37 -5.50
N ILE A 5 26.42 56.79 -6.61
CA ILE A 5 27.76 56.42 -7.16
C ILE A 5 28.61 55.39 -6.31
N PRO A 6 29.45 54.49 -6.91
CA PRO A 6 29.04 53.14 -7.34
C PRO A 6 30.01 51.98 -6.96
N ILE A 7 29.71 50.74 -7.40
CA ILE A 7 30.74 49.78 -7.86
C ILE A 7 30.29 49.12 -9.18
N VAL A 8 30.83 49.57 -10.31
CA VAL A 8 30.89 48.83 -11.59
C VAL A 8 32.24 49.11 -12.22
N CYS A 9 33.15 48.14 -12.15
CA CYS A 9 34.43 48.12 -12.88
C CYS A 9 34.98 46.68 -12.89
N PHE A 10 34.89 45.98 -14.03
CA PHE A 10 35.96 45.12 -14.57
C PHE A 10 35.61 44.46 -15.92
N ILE A 11 34.90 45.18 -16.81
CA ILE A 11 34.78 44.81 -18.24
C ILE A 11 34.97 46.05 -19.12
N TRP A 12 36.16 46.65 -19.11
CA TRP A 12 36.74 47.38 -20.26
C TRP A 12 38.21 47.82 -20.01
N LEU A 13 39.12 46.87 -20.23
CA LEU A 13 40.58 46.94 -20.39
C LEU A 13 40.94 45.45 -20.59
N ILE A 14 41.28 44.95 -21.77
CA ILE A 14 42.24 45.49 -22.74
C ILE A 14 41.65 45.55 -24.16
N LEU A 15 41.71 46.73 -24.79
CA LEU A 15 41.89 46.87 -26.24
C LEU A 15 42.67 48.16 -26.52
N GLN A 16 43.61 48.08 -27.46
CA GLN A 16 44.42 49.18 -28.01
C GLN A 16 45.27 50.00 -27.02
N SER A 17 46.52 49.58 -26.86
CA SER A 17 47.64 50.53 -26.94
C SER A 17 48.64 49.96 -27.95
N SER A 18 49.06 50.77 -28.93
CA SER A 18 49.88 50.32 -30.06
C SER A 18 51.25 50.99 -30.04
N CYS A 19 52.30 50.18 -29.92
CA CYS A 19 53.66 50.57 -30.27
C CYS A 19 54.27 49.49 -31.16
N ASN A 20 54.47 49.82 -32.44
CA ASN A 20 55.17 48.94 -33.39
C ASN A 20 56.65 48.83 -33.03
N ASN A 21 57.17 47.60 -33.01
CA ASN A 21 58.58 47.30 -33.26
C ASN A 21 58.66 45.90 -33.89
N GLN A 22 58.65 45.85 -35.23
CA GLN A 22 58.90 44.61 -35.98
C GLN A 22 60.41 44.38 -36.12
N PRO A 23 60.85 43.12 -36.06
CA PRO A 23 61.68 42.63 -37.17
C PRO A 23 61.34 41.18 -37.59
N LYS A 24 60.65 41.06 -38.74
CA LYS A 24 60.50 39.86 -39.60
C LYS A 24 59.86 38.59 -39.01
N PRO A 25 59.17 37.77 -39.83
CA PRO A 25 58.58 36.52 -39.37
C PRO A 25 59.67 35.47 -39.11
N ALA A 26 59.72 34.96 -37.88
CA ALA A 26 60.27 33.62 -37.65
C ALA A 26 59.34 32.60 -38.32
N VAL A 27 59.92 31.55 -38.93
CA VAL A 27 59.14 30.48 -39.56
C VAL A 27 58.26 29.82 -38.50
N ILE A 28 56.95 29.79 -38.72
CA ILE A 28 56.06 28.92 -37.95
C ILE A 28 56.43 27.49 -38.34
N ILE A 29 57.23 26.84 -37.50
CA ILE A 29 57.28 25.39 -37.47
C ILE A 29 55.88 24.96 -37.06
N GLU A 30 55.16 24.33 -37.98
CA GLU A 30 53.94 23.61 -37.62
C GLU A 30 54.34 22.47 -36.68
N HIS A 31 54.31 22.76 -35.38
CA HIS A 31 54.01 21.73 -34.40
C HIS A 31 52.62 21.22 -34.75
N LYS A 32 52.58 20.17 -35.59
CA LYS A 32 51.42 19.30 -35.72
C LYS A 32 50.90 19.08 -34.31
N ASN A 33 49.64 19.41 -34.07
CA ASN A 33 48.96 18.89 -32.88
C ASN A 33 49.05 17.37 -33.01
N ILE A 34 49.97 16.78 -32.26
CA ILE A 34 50.02 15.34 -32.11
C ILE A 34 48.78 15.06 -31.28
N ASN A 35 47.71 14.67 -31.97
CA ASN A 35 46.53 14.12 -31.34
C ASN A 35 46.93 12.74 -30.81
N ILE A 36 47.70 12.75 -29.71
CA ILE A 36 47.99 11.58 -28.91
C ILE A 36 46.62 11.17 -28.39
N GLU A 37 46.03 10.15 -29.03
CA GLU A 37 44.85 9.49 -28.50
C GLU A 37 45.16 9.17 -27.04
N GLN A 38 44.37 9.75 -26.14
CA GLN A 38 44.61 9.60 -24.72
C GLN A 38 44.56 8.10 -24.43
N ILE A 39 45.70 7.51 -24.04
CA ILE A 39 45.83 6.06 -23.89
C ILE A 39 45.06 5.63 -22.64
N VAL A 40 43.75 5.51 -22.80
CA VAL A 40 42.83 4.91 -21.85
C VAL A 40 43.19 3.42 -21.79
N PRO A 41 43.58 2.88 -20.62
CA PRO A 41 43.92 1.46 -20.52
C PRO A 41 42.73 0.58 -20.93
N ASP A 42 42.99 -0.54 -21.60
CA ASP A 42 41.94 -1.44 -22.12
C ASP A 42 40.89 -1.85 -21.08
N SER A 43 41.27 -1.94 -19.80
CA SER A 43 40.38 -2.22 -18.67
C SER A 43 39.37 -1.10 -18.42
N VAL A 44 39.76 0.16 -18.60
CA VAL A 44 38.89 1.34 -18.47
C VAL A 44 37.96 1.42 -19.69
N THR A 45 38.45 1.16 -20.90
CA THR A 45 37.62 1.10 -22.12
C THR A 45 36.54 0.03 -22.00
N LYS A 46 36.93 -1.21 -21.61
CA LYS A 46 35.97 -2.31 -21.36
C LYS A 46 34.94 -1.98 -20.28
N TYR A 47 35.33 -1.25 -19.24
CA TYR A 47 34.39 -0.78 -18.22
C TYR A 47 33.38 0.25 -18.76
N TYR A 48 33.81 1.18 -19.63
CA TYR A 48 32.88 2.09 -20.31
C TYR A 48 31.94 1.34 -21.26
N ASP A 49 32.43 0.38 -22.03
CA ASP A 49 31.60 -0.46 -22.90
C ASP A 49 30.58 -1.28 -22.11
N PHE A 50 30.99 -1.84 -20.96
CA PHE A 50 30.11 -2.49 -20.00
C PHE A 50 28.99 -1.54 -19.53
N LEU A 51 29.33 -0.36 -19.00
CA LEU A 51 28.34 0.62 -18.53
C LEU A 51 27.39 1.08 -19.64
N ASN A 52 27.92 1.37 -20.83
CA ASN A 52 27.15 1.79 -22.00
C ASN A 52 26.24 0.66 -22.50
N GLY A 53 26.62 -0.59 -22.28
CA GLY A 53 25.82 -1.77 -22.53
C GLY A 53 24.67 -2.01 -21.55
N LEU A 54 24.62 -1.33 -20.39
CA LEU A 54 23.57 -1.50 -19.37
C LEU A 54 22.37 -0.56 -19.58
N THR A 55 21.17 -1.04 -19.22
CA THR A 55 19.99 -0.19 -19.07
C THR A 55 20.24 0.90 -18.02
N GLN A 56 19.93 2.16 -18.34
CA GLN A 56 19.97 3.24 -17.36
C GLN A 56 18.63 3.32 -16.61
N LEU A 57 18.64 2.83 -15.38
CA LEU A 57 17.51 2.81 -14.45
C LEU A 57 17.13 4.23 -14.00
N LYS A 58 15.84 4.43 -13.76
CA LYS A 58 15.27 5.68 -13.24
C LYS A 58 14.92 5.54 -11.75
N LEU A 59 14.85 6.66 -11.06
CA LEU A 59 14.33 6.74 -9.69
C LEU A 59 12.92 7.37 -9.70
N PRO A 60 12.01 6.97 -8.78
CA PRO A 60 12.18 5.87 -7.83
C PRO A 60 12.23 4.51 -8.54
N TYR A 61 13.00 3.56 -8.00
CA TYR A 61 13.15 2.22 -8.56
C TYR A 61 12.49 1.18 -7.65
N PRO A 62 11.26 0.72 -7.97
CA PRO A 62 10.72 -0.51 -7.40
C PRO A 62 11.45 -1.73 -8.01
N ASN A 63 11.51 -2.83 -7.26
CA ASN A 63 12.39 -3.95 -7.57
C ASN A 63 12.01 -4.72 -8.86
N ALA A 64 12.74 -4.43 -9.93
CA ALA A 64 12.94 -5.22 -11.16
C ALA A 64 11.82 -5.27 -12.22
N TYR A 65 12.10 -4.63 -13.37
CA TYR A 65 11.72 -5.09 -14.72
C TYR A 65 12.76 -4.74 -15.81
N ASP A 66 13.59 -3.70 -15.61
CA ASP A 66 14.48 -3.12 -16.63
C ASP A 66 15.90 -3.72 -16.75
N LEU A 67 16.22 -4.82 -16.05
CA LEU A 67 17.59 -5.37 -15.96
C LEU A 67 17.96 -6.25 -17.17
N LYS A 68 19.22 -6.16 -17.64
CA LYS A 68 19.75 -6.86 -18.81
C LYS A 68 20.74 -7.97 -18.42
N GLU A 69 20.66 -9.13 -19.07
CA GLU A 69 21.55 -10.29 -18.91
C GLU A 69 23.05 -9.94 -19.14
N ILE A 70 23.95 -10.49 -18.32
CA ILE A 70 25.40 -10.28 -18.38
C ILE A 70 26.16 -11.62 -18.27
N LYS A 71 26.77 -12.03 -19.38
CA LYS A 71 27.50 -13.31 -19.48
C LYS A 71 28.90 -13.27 -18.85
N GLU A 72 29.59 -12.13 -18.92
CA GLU A 72 30.93 -11.95 -18.34
C GLU A 72 30.89 -11.45 -16.88
N TYR A 73 29.86 -11.83 -16.10
CA TYR A 73 29.63 -11.29 -14.75
C TYR A 73 30.83 -11.47 -13.79
N ALA A 74 31.64 -12.51 -13.99
CA ALA A 74 32.79 -12.83 -13.15
C ALA A 74 33.83 -11.69 -13.09
N HIS A 75 33.96 -10.89 -14.14
CA HIS A 75 34.86 -9.73 -14.15
C HIS A 75 34.41 -8.59 -13.24
N TYR A 76 33.10 -8.50 -12.96
CA TYR A 76 32.46 -7.38 -12.24
C TYR A 76 32.00 -7.75 -10.83
N LEU A 77 31.65 -9.03 -10.59
CA LEU A 77 31.18 -9.53 -9.30
C LEU A 77 32.20 -10.37 -8.53
N GLY A 78 33.21 -10.93 -9.21
CA GLY A 78 34.14 -11.92 -8.66
C GLY A 78 33.76 -13.37 -9.01
N ILE A 79 34.61 -14.32 -8.59
CA ILE A 79 34.49 -15.76 -8.93
C ILE A 79 34.08 -16.64 -7.75
N ASP A 80 33.93 -16.07 -6.55
CA ASP A 80 33.70 -16.83 -5.30
C ASP A 80 32.28 -17.40 -5.17
N THR A 81 31.43 -17.21 -6.18
CA THR A 81 30.08 -17.78 -6.27
C THR A 81 29.70 -17.92 -7.74
N THR A 82 29.38 -19.15 -8.16
CA THR A 82 28.82 -19.41 -9.50
C THR A 82 27.36 -18.98 -9.53
N TYR A 83 27.03 -18.10 -10.46
CA TYR A 83 25.64 -17.70 -10.75
C TYR A 83 25.14 -18.39 -12.02
N GLN A 84 23.90 -18.87 -11.99
CA GLN A 84 23.21 -19.45 -13.14
C GLN A 84 22.82 -18.37 -14.16
N GLU A 85 22.23 -17.26 -13.68
CA GLU A 85 21.98 -16.05 -14.46
C GLU A 85 22.39 -14.80 -13.64
N VAL A 86 22.91 -13.79 -14.33
CA VAL A 86 23.11 -12.44 -13.77
C VAL A 86 22.50 -11.42 -14.71
N ARG A 87 21.63 -10.55 -14.18
CA ARG A 87 21.10 -9.36 -14.88
C ARG A 87 21.54 -8.10 -14.15
N ALA A 88 21.84 -7.02 -14.87
CA ALA A 88 22.19 -5.76 -14.24
C ALA A 88 21.62 -4.52 -14.95
N GLY A 89 21.65 -3.40 -14.24
CA GLY A 89 21.27 -2.07 -14.71
C GLY A 89 21.97 -1.01 -13.88
N ARG A 90 22.30 0.13 -14.48
CA ARG A 90 23.01 1.24 -13.82
C ARG A 90 22.09 2.41 -13.55
N PHE A 91 22.34 3.14 -12.48
CA PHE A 91 21.76 4.47 -12.31
C PHE A 91 22.59 5.53 -13.06
N ALA A 92 22.16 6.78 -12.98
CA ALA A 92 22.95 7.91 -13.49
C ALA A 92 24.27 8.04 -12.69
N THR A 93 25.38 8.26 -13.39
CA THR A 93 26.67 8.57 -12.78
C THR A 93 26.61 9.94 -12.09
N MET A 94 27.05 10.02 -10.84
CA MET A 94 27.06 11.26 -10.05
C MET A 94 28.40 11.43 -9.34
N ASN A 95 29.04 12.59 -9.51
CA ASN A 95 30.34 12.92 -8.89
C ASN A 95 31.44 11.86 -9.15
N GLY A 96 31.48 11.29 -10.36
CA GLY A 96 32.45 10.27 -10.76
C GLY A 96 32.20 8.88 -10.18
N LEU A 97 30.95 8.58 -9.78
CA LEU A 97 30.52 7.33 -9.19
C LEU A 97 29.29 6.79 -9.93
N THR A 98 29.35 5.53 -10.35
CA THR A 98 28.26 4.84 -11.07
C THR A 98 27.72 3.69 -10.22
N PRO A 99 26.49 3.80 -9.67
CA PRO A 99 25.82 2.71 -8.97
C PRO A 99 25.23 1.71 -9.97
N VAL A 100 25.46 0.42 -9.75
CA VAL A 100 24.96 -0.70 -10.57
C VAL A 100 24.24 -1.71 -9.68
N ILE A 101 23.00 -2.07 -10.02
CA ILE A 101 22.28 -3.19 -9.42
C ILE A 101 22.58 -4.43 -10.24
N PHE A 102 22.99 -5.52 -9.59
CA PHE A 102 23.06 -6.86 -10.14
C PHE A 102 22.05 -7.77 -9.43
N GLN A 103 21.09 -8.32 -10.17
CA GLN A 103 20.25 -9.43 -9.74
C GLN A 103 20.90 -10.74 -10.19
N CYS A 104 21.17 -11.63 -9.24
CA CYS A 104 21.94 -12.86 -9.47
C CYS A 104 21.14 -14.07 -8.99
N GLU A 105 21.00 -15.06 -9.86
CA GLU A 105 20.38 -16.36 -9.56
C GLU A 105 21.49 -17.36 -9.23
N ILE A 106 21.43 -17.95 -8.03
CA ILE A 106 22.38 -18.97 -7.55
C ILE A 106 21.78 -20.37 -7.78
N SER A 107 20.48 -20.50 -7.51
CA SER A 107 19.67 -21.68 -7.83
C SER A 107 18.19 -21.27 -7.92
N ASP A 108 17.32 -22.19 -8.35
CA ASP A 108 15.85 -22.02 -8.34
C ASP A 108 15.29 -21.61 -6.94
N TYR A 109 16.03 -21.92 -5.88
CA TYR A 109 15.70 -21.66 -4.48
C TYR A 109 16.43 -20.45 -3.88
N GLU A 110 17.43 -19.89 -4.58
CA GLU A 110 18.25 -18.80 -4.05
C GLU A 110 18.57 -17.72 -5.09
N ARG A 111 18.05 -16.51 -4.85
CA ARG A 111 18.34 -15.30 -5.64
C ARG A 111 18.86 -14.21 -4.73
N ARG A 112 19.91 -13.49 -5.14
CA ARG A 112 20.48 -12.35 -4.41
C ARG A 112 20.56 -11.10 -5.29
N THR A 113 20.38 -9.92 -4.71
CA THR A 113 20.59 -8.66 -5.41
C THR A 113 21.66 -7.84 -4.70
N TRP A 114 22.66 -7.40 -5.48
CA TRP A 114 23.79 -6.60 -5.04
C TRP A 114 23.69 -5.19 -5.61
N LEU A 115 23.90 -4.18 -4.77
CA LEU A 115 24.24 -2.83 -5.22
C LEU A 115 25.76 -2.68 -5.15
N VAL A 116 26.40 -2.38 -6.28
CA VAL A 116 27.84 -2.15 -6.39
C VAL A 116 28.08 -0.73 -6.88
N ILE A 117 29.00 -0.02 -6.25
CA ILE A 117 29.40 1.35 -6.62
C ILE A 117 30.79 1.30 -7.24
N PHE A 118 30.89 1.70 -8.51
CA PHE A 118 32.16 1.86 -9.22
C PHE A 118 32.51 3.35 -9.36
N ASN A 119 33.77 3.67 -9.67
CA ASN A 119 34.16 5.00 -10.16
C ASN A 119 34.46 5.03 -11.66
N ASP A 120 34.75 6.21 -12.20
CA ASP A 120 35.09 6.47 -13.62
C ASP A 120 36.25 5.63 -14.21
N ASN A 121 37.02 4.93 -13.37
CA ASN A 121 38.12 4.04 -13.77
C ASN A 121 37.74 2.55 -13.68
N GLY A 122 36.46 2.22 -13.44
CA GLY A 122 35.98 0.85 -13.29
C GLY A 122 36.29 0.18 -11.95
N ILE A 123 36.83 0.91 -10.97
CA ILE A 123 37.25 0.34 -9.69
C ILE A 123 36.10 0.38 -8.69
N GLU A 124 35.68 -0.79 -8.19
CA GLU A 124 34.70 -0.91 -7.10
C GLU A 124 35.12 -0.10 -5.86
N LYS A 125 34.16 0.60 -5.25
CA LYS A 125 34.29 1.38 -4.01
C LYS A 125 33.49 0.79 -2.85
N SER A 126 32.44 0.04 -3.16
CA SER A 126 31.53 -0.56 -2.17
C SER A 126 30.59 -1.54 -2.86
N ARG A 127 30.28 -2.65 -2.19
CA ARG A 127 29.11 -3.49 -2.48
C ARG A 127 28.23 -3.67 -1.24
N LEU A 128 26.95 -3.95 -1.46
CA LEU A 128 25.98 -4.32 -0.42
C LEU A 128 24.95 -5.29 -1.00
N GLN A 129 24.62 -6.35 -0.27
CA GLN A 129 23.43 -7.16 -0.56
C GLN A 129 22.19 -6.37 -0.13
N ILE A 130 21.26 -6.12 -1.06
CA ILE A 130 20.05 -5.32 -0.86
C ILE A 130 18.75 -6.11 -1.07
N ALA A 131 18.83 -7.31 -1.64
CA ALA A 131 17.76 -8.30 -1.61
C ALA A 131 18.31 -9.73 -1.55
N ALA A 132 17.50 -10.63 -1.01
CA ALA A 132 17.70 -12.06 -1.07
C ALA A 132 16.34 -12.77 -0.97
N ASP A 133 16.04 -13.67 -1.90
CA ASP A 133 14.95 -14.63 -1.80
C ASP A 133 15.61 -16.00 -1.56
N VAL A 134 15.46 -16.54 -0.35
CA VAL A 134 16.09 -17.81 0.07
C VAL A 134 15.02 -18.76 0.55
N ARG A 135 14.86 -19.85 -0.19
CA ARG A 135 13.86 -20.91 0.02
C ARG A 135 14.54 -22.20 0.48
N PRO A 136 13.85 -23.08 1.21
CA PRO A 136 14.33 -24.44 1.43
C PRO A 136 14.47 -25.14 0.07
N ALA A 137 15.53 -25.95 -0.10
CA ALA A 137 15.70 -26.79 -1.28
C ALA A 137 14.84 -28.07 -1.25
N GLU A 138 14.20 -28.37 -0.11
CA GLU A 138 13.42 -29.59 0.14
C GLU A 138 11.90 -29.34 -0.02
N GLU A 139 11.47 -28.80 -1.17
CA GLU A 139 10.07 -28.89 -1.64
C GLU A 139 10.00 -29.47 -3.07
N ALA A 140 10.77 -30.53 -3.30
CA ALA A 140 10.53 -31.43 -4.43
C ALA A 140 9.36 -32.38 -4.09
N GLU A 141 8.29 -32.30 -4.88
CA GLU A 141 7.19 -33.28 -4.95
C GLU A 141 6.43 -33.57 -3.62
N ALA A 142 5.93 -32.53 -2.97
CA ALA A 142 4.87 -32.66 -1.96
C ALA A 142 3.47 -32.45 -2.58
N GLU A 143 2.80 -33.54 -2.98
CA GLU A 143 1.37 -33.50 -3.38
C GLU A 143 0.46 -33.19 -2.18
N GLU A 144 -0.19 -32.03 -2.22
CA GLU A 144 -1.11 -31.46 -1.22
C GLU A 144 -0.55 -31.26 0.22
N PRO A 145 -0.89 -30.14 0.89
CA PRO A 145 -0.55 -29.93 2.30
C PRO A 145 -1.46 -30.77 3.21
N THR A 146 -1.25 -32.09 3.22
CA THR A 146 -1.76 -32.94 4.30
C THR A 146 -1.21 -32.43 5.63
N ALA A 147 -2.06 -32.38 6.66
CA ALA A 147 -1.77 -31.66 7.91
C ALA A 147 -0.79 -32.41 8.82
N VAL A 148 0.48 -32.51 8.40
CA VAL A 148 1.56 -33.15 9.14
C VAL A 148 1.85 -32.37 10.43
N LYS A 149 1.41 -32.93 11.55
CA LYS A 149 1.93 -32.58 12.86
C LYS A 149 3.35 -33.16 13.01
N ASP A 150 4.39 -32.48 12.52
CA ASP A 150 5.63 -32.46 13.30
C ASP A 150 6.66 -31.35 12.97
N THR A 151 7.03 -30.64 14.04
CA THR A 151 8.34 -30.11 14.46
C THR A 151 9.47 -29.64 13.51
N THR A 152 9.35 -29.56 12.17
CA THR A 152 10.33 -28.82 11.36
C THR A 152 9.95 -27.33 11.24
N SER A 153 10.85 -26.43 11.66
CA SER A 153 10.61 -24.98 11.52
C SER A 153 11.08 -24.51 10.14
N THR A 154 10.21 -24.58 9.12
CA THR A 154 10.50 -23.98 7.81
C THR A 154 10.73 -22.48 8.00
N GLN A 155 11.95 -22.02 7.73
CA GLN A 155 12.34 -20.62 7.82
C GLN A 155 12.47 -20.07 6.41
N PHE A 156 11.62 -19.09 6.08
CA PHE A 156 11.67 -18.38 4.81
C PHE A 156 12.13 -16.94 5.06
N THR A 157 13.16 -16.50 4.36
CA THR A 157 13.65 -15.11 4.42
C THR A 157 13.54 -14.49 3.04
N SER A 158 12.65 -13.50 2.93
CA SER A 158 12.55 -12.63 1.77
C SER A 158 13.02 -11.24 2.16
N GLU A 159 14.08 -10.79 1.53
CA GLU A 159 14.57 -9.43 1.58
C GLU A 159 14.38 -8.75 0.23
N TRP A 160 13.74 -7.59 0.21
CA TRP A 160 13.54 -6.75 -0.98
C TRP A 160 13.84 -5.29 -0.67
N TYR A 161 14.04 -4.47 -1.70
CA TYR A 161 14.41 -3.07 -1.56
C TYR A 161 13.55 -2.14 -2.41
N TYR A 162 13.69 -0.86 -2.10
CA TYR A 162 13.18 0.27 -2.88
C TYR A 162 14.21 1.40 -2.84
N ILE A 163 14.47 2.06 -3.98
CA ILE A 163 15.41 3.20 -4.04
C ILE A 163 14.63 4.46 -4.37
N GLY A 164 14.62 5.41 -3.42
CA GLY A 164 13.92 6.68 -3.53
C GLY A 164 14.65 7.73 -4.38
N LEU A 165 13.92 8.79 -4.76
CA LEU A 165 14.44 9.97 -5.48
C LEU A 165 15.54 10.72 -4.70
N ASP A 166 15.59 10.55 -3.38
CA ASP A 166 16.58 11.08 -2.46
C ASP A 166 17.86 10.22 -2.35
N SER A 167 17.97 9.15 -3.15
CA SER A 167 19.03 8.13 -3.07
C SER A 167 19.10 7.41 -1.72
N VAL A 168 18.00 7.38 -0.96
CA VAL A 168 17.83 6.46 0.17
C VAL A 168 17.36 5.10 -0.37
N ILE A 169 18.08 4.06 0.03
CA ILE A 169 17.78 2.67 -0.27
C ILE A 169 17.10 2.11 0.98
N GLU A 170 15.79 1.85 0.93
CA GLU A 170 15.10 1.08 1.95
C GLU A 170 15.26 -0.41 1.63
N VAL A 171 15.69 -1.20 2.61
CA VAL A 171 15.79 -2.67 2.54
C VAL A 171 14.86 -3.25 3.60
N ARG A 172 13.93 -4.11 3.17
CA ARG A 172 12.94 -4.79 4.01
C ARG A 172 13.28 -6.27 4.10
N ALA A 173 13.53 -6.79 5.30
CA ALA A 173 13.77 -8.22 5.50
C ALA A 173 12.61 -8.86 6.28
N ARG A 174 11.77 -9.63 5.58
CA ARG A 174 10.67 -10.42 6.14
C ARG A 174 11.15 -11.83 6.45
N HIS A 175 11.29 -12.11 7.74
CA HIS A 175 11.60 -13.44 8.25
C HIS A 175 10.28 -14.10 8.63
N SER A 176 9.95 -15.22 8.00
CA SER A 176 8.73 -16.00 8.26
C SER A 176 9.13 -17.37 8.81
N THR A 177 8.60 -17.73 9.98
CA THR A 177 8.94 -18.98 10.67
C THR A 177 7.66 -19.71 11.06
N TYR A 178 7.55 -20.99 10.67
CA TYR A 178 6.43 -21.81 11.11
C TYR A 178 6.74 -22.48 12.45
N VAL A 179 5.81 -22.34 13.40
CA VAL A 179 5.92 -22.93 14.75
C VAL A 179 4.57 -23.53 15.13
N ALA A 180 4.52 -24.86 15.27
CA ALA A 180 3.30 -25.61 15.61
C ALA A 180 2.08 -25.24 14.73
N GLY A 181 2.27 -25.23 13.40
CA GLY A 181 1.24 -24.87 12.42
C GLY A 181 0.90 -23.37 12.31
N SER A 182 1.50 -22.50 13.15
CA SER A 182 1.29 -21.05 13.08
C SER A 182 2.48 -20.35 12.41
N GLN A 183 2.22 -19.55 11.36
CA GLN A 183 3.24 -18.67 10.77
C GLN A 183 3.50 -17.47 11.69
N LYS A 184 4.75 -17.25 12.08
CA LYS A 184 5.23 -16.04 12.76
C LYS A 184 6.09 -15.23 11.80
N VAL A 185 5.66 -14.00 11.53
CA VAL A 185 6.34 -13.08 10.62
C VAL A 185 7.00 -11.95 11.41
N ASN A 186 8.26 -11.64 11.10
CA ASN A 186 8.98 -10.49 11.61
C ASN A 186 9.63 -9.73 10.45
N THR A 187 9.19 -8.49 10.23
CA THR A 187 9.77 -7.59 9.22
C THR A 187 10.70 -6.59 9.90
N THR A 188 11.91 -6.40 9.36
CA THR A 188 12.82 -5.31 9.74
C THR A 188 13.02 -4.35 8.56
N LEU A 189 13.34 -3.09 8.87
CA LEU A 189 13.70 -2.07 7.88
C LEU A 189 15.13 -1.60 8.16
N ARG A 190 15.94 -1.53 7.11
CA ARG A 190 17.29 -0.97 7.11
C ARG A 190 17.35 0.11 6.03
N PHE A 191 18.01 1.23 6.29
CA PHE A 191 18.09 2.36 5.37
C PHE A 191 19.55 2.64 5.02
N TYR A 192 19.88 2.73 3.74
CA TYR A 192 21.24 2.98 3.27
C TYR A 192 21.30 4.20 2.36
N ARG A 193 22.47 4.84 2.30
CA ARG A 193 22.79 5.90 1.33
C ARG A 193 24.19 5.72 0.77
N ILE A 194 24.39 6.19 -0.46
CA ILE A 194 25.71 6.29 -1.08
C ILE A 194 26.35 7.60 -0.60
N THR A 195 27.58 7.54 -0.09
CA THR A 195 28.33 8.75 0.31
C THR A 195 29.06 9.37 -0.88
N SER A 196 29.51 10.63 -0.73
CA SER A 196 30.36 11.33 -1.71
C SER A 196 31.73 10.67 -2.00
N LYS A 197 32.08 9.57 -1.31
CA LYS A 197 33.26 8.74 -1.58
C LYS A 197 32.93 7.37 -2.18
N GLY A 198 31.67 7.14 -2.56
CA GLY A 198 31.19 5.86 -3.11
C GLY A 198 30.94 4.76 -2.07
N THR A 199 31.28 4.96 -0.79
CA THR A 199 30.95 3.97 0.25
C THR A 199 29.45 3.98 0.54
N ILE A 200 28.79 2.82 0.52
CA ILE A 200 27.42 2.65 1.00
C ILE A 200 27.45 2.65 2.54
N LYS A 201 26.53 3.38 3.19
CA LYS A 201 26.44 3.43 4.67
C LYS A 201 25.00 3.43 5.14
N GLU A 202 24.78 2.73 6.26
CA GLU A 202 23.48 2.73 6.95
C GLU A 202 23.15 4.12 7.49
N VAL A 203 21.87 4.46 7.51
CA VAL A 203 21.31 5.74 7.93
C VAL A 203 20.49 5.50 9.19
N SER A 204 20.94 6.05 10.32
CA SER A 204 20.15 6.03 11.56
C SER A 204 18.82 6.78 11.37
N ARG A 205 17.77 6.29 12.03
CA ARG A 205 16.48 6.99 12.12
C ARG A 205 16.63 8.41 12.68
N ASP A 206 15.67 9.26 12.34
CA ASP A 206 15.59 10.66 12.78
C ASP A 206 15.58 10.75 14.31
N LYS A 207 16.39 11.66 14.86
CA LYS A 207 16.59 11.86 16.31
C LYS A 207 15.84 13.07 16.87
N GLU A 208 14.85 13.58 16.15
CA GLU A 208 14.00 14.66 16.67
C GLU A 208 12.99 14.14 17.70
N THR A 209 12.40 15.05 18.48
CA THR A 209 11.31 14.69 19.40
C THR A 209 9.97 14.65 18.65
N PHE A 210 8.98 13.99 19.23
CA PHE A 210 7.66 13.86 18.62
C PHE A 210 6.97 15.22 18.45
N GLU A 211 7.19 16.14 19.38
CA GLU A 211 6.64 17.48 19.36
C GLU A 211 7.16 18.25 18.14
N LYS A 212 8.46 18.10 17.82
CA LYS A 212 9.07 18.68 16.62
C LYS A 212 8.57 17.99 15.35
N TYR A 213 8.57 16.66 15.30
CA TYR A 213 8.04 15.88 14.17
C TYR A 213 6.59 16.30 13.83
N ALA A 214 5.75 16.49 14.85
CA ALA A 214 4.37 16.91 14.69
C ALA A 214 4.21 18.36 14.17
N THR A 215 5.25 19.21 14.22
CA THR A 215 5.20 20.54 13.58
C THR A 215 5.33 20.49 12.06
N HIS A 216 5.77 19.36 11.49
CA HIS A 216 5.78 19.14 10.04
C HIS A 216 4.37 18.97 9.44
N PHE A 217 3.35 18.74 10.28
CA PHE A 217 1.95 18.57 9.89
C PHE A 217 1.17 19.88 10.08
N PRO A 218 0.53 20.44 9.02
CA PRO A 218 -0.23 21.68 9.14
C PRO A 218 -1.38 21.60 10.17
N ALA A 219 -1.44 22.53 11.11
CA ALA A 219 -2.52 22.55 12.11
C ALA A 219 -3.90 22.76 11.45
N ARG A 220 -4.87 21.91 11.79
CA ARG A 220 -6.27 22.04 11.36
C ARG A 220 -7.17 22.33 12.57
N GLN A 221 -8.13 23.23 12.38
CA GLN A 221 -9.11 23.57 13.42
C GLN A 221 -10.17 22.46 13.54
N LEU A 222 -10.78 22.35 14.72
CA LEU A 222 -11.90 21.45 15.00
C LEU A 222 -13.23 22.24 15.03
N PRO A 223 -14.35 21.68 14.53
CA PRO A 223 -14.47 20.39 13.85
C PRO A 223 -13.73 20.36 12.50
N ALA A 224 -13.07 19.23 12.22
CA ALA A 224 -12.25 19.03 11.04
C ALA A 224 -12.93 18.04 10.08
N THR A 225 -13.34 18.54 8.92
CA THR A 225 -13.89 17.72 7.82
C THR A 225 -12.77 17.11 6.98
N VAL A 226 -12.90 15.83 6.61
CA VAL A 226 -11.95 15.08 5.77
C VAL A 226 -12.72 14.34 4.67
N ASP A 227 -13.09 15.09 3.64
CA ASP A 227 -13.98 14.64 2.54
C ASP A 227 -13.26 14.56 1.18
N THR A 228 -11.98 14.90 1.14
CA THR A 228 -11.12 14.82 -0.05
C THR A 228 -9.65 14.91 0.38
N VAL A 229 -8.74 14.51 -0.53
CA VAL A 229 -7.29 14.63 -0.36
C VAL A 229 -6.66 15.11 -1.66
N ASN A 230 -5.65 15.97 -1.56
CA ASN A 230 -4.80 16.38 -2.66
C ASN A 230 -3.35 16.36 -2.14
N THR A 231 -2.54 15.49 -2.73
CA THR A 231 -1.15 15.17 -2.39
C THR A 231 -0.14 16.18 -2.94
N VAL A 232 -0.47 16.86 -4.05
CA VAL A 232 0.46 17.66 -4.88
C VAL A 232 1.16 18.78 -4.11
N VAL A 233 0.49 19.34 -3.09
CA VAL A 233 1.01 20.45 -2.26
C VAL A 233 1.51 20.01 -0.88
N LEU A 234 1.46 18.71 -0.58
CA LEU A 234 1.83 18.18 0.73
C LEU A 234 3.30 17.76 0.76
N LYS A 235 3.91 17.82 1.95
CA LYS A 235 5.26 17.31 2.16
C LYS A 235 5.21 15.80 2.41
N PRO A 236 6.08 15.00 1.78
CA PRO A 236 6.21 13.59 2.11
C PRO A 236 6.75 13.41 3.54
N VAL A 237 6.34 12.33 4.19
CA VAL A 237 6.83 11.94 5.52
C VAL A 237 8.18 11.25 5.39
N SER A 238 9.17 11.65 6.21
CA SER A 238 10.47 10.98 6.27
C SER A 238 10.31 9.49 6.60
N ARG A 239 10.81 8.60 5.72
CA ARG A 239 10.87 7.14 6.02
C ARG A 239 11.75 6.82 7.22
N LEU A 240 12.69 7.72 7.54
CA LEU A 240 13.61 7.60 8.67
C LEU A 240 12.96 7.94 10.01
N THR A 241 11.70 8.42 10.05
CA THR A 241 11.05 8.77 11.31
C THR A 241 10.90 7.54 12.24
N PRO A 242 11.10 7.70 13.57
CA PRO A 242 10.71 6.68 14.54
C PRO A 242 9.20 6.70 14.85
N TYR A 243 8.45 7.68 14.33
CA TYR A 243 7.06 7.97 14.70
C TYR A 243 6.00 7.39 13.75
N TYR A 244 6.40 6.57 12.79
CA TYR A 244 5.49 5.85 11.89
C TYR A 244 6.10 4.50 11.53
N ASP A 245 5.29 3.44 11.48
CA ASP A 245 5.77 2.10 11.18
C ASP A 245 5.57 1.71 9.71
N PHE A 246 6.57 2.04 8.89
CA PHE A 246 6.58 1.70 7.46
C PHE A 246 6.64 0.20 7.15
N ARG A 247 6.83 -0.70 8.13
CA ARG A 247 7.06 -2.15 7.88
C ARG A 247 5.97 -2.82 7.04
N GLU A 248 4.72 -2.50 7.34
CA GLU A 248 3.53 -3.02 6.65
C GLU A 248 3.21 -2.24 5.36
N GLU A 249 3.77 -1.03 5.22
CA GLU A 249 3.35 -0.04 4.23
C GLU A 249 4.30 -0.06 3.02
N SER A 250 4.07 -1.00 2.10
CA SER A 250 4.90 -1.23 0.90
C SER A 250 4.73 -0.22 -0.23
N GLN A 251 3.77 0.71 -0.12
CA GLN A 251 3.31 1.59 -1.20
C GLN A 251 3.64 3.06 -0.92
N ASP A 252 4.13 3.76 -1.95
CA ASP A 252 4.80 5.05 -1.81
C ASP A 252 4.09 6.21 -2.54
N PRO A 253 4.23 7.47 -2.05
CA PRO A 253 4.70 7.89 -0.74
C PRO A 253 3.52 8.28 0.20
N LEU A 254 3.83 8.49 1.48
CA LEU A 254 2.88 9.05 2.46
C LEU A 254 3.17 10.53 2.75
N TYR A 255 2.12 11.32 2.96
CA TYR A 255 2.17 12.77 3.04
C TYR A 255 1.60 13.34 4.35
N ALA A 256 2.14 14.45 4.83
CA ALA A 256 1.65 15.14 6.04
C ALA A 256 0.45 16.06 5.73
N LEU A 257 -0.78 15.58 5.95
CA LEU A 257 -2.03 16.31 5.61
C LEU A 257 -2.47 17.31 6.69
N GLY A 258 -2.18 17.01 7.97
CA GLY A 258 -2.41 17.94 9.06
C GLY A 258 -2.37 17.35 10.47
N LYS A 259 -2.41 18.24 11.46
CA LYS A 259 -2.40 17.96 12.90
C LYS A 259 -3.73 18.40 13.52
N LEU A 260 -4.31 17.56 14.38
CA LEU A 260 -5.52 17.85 15.15
C LEU A 260 -5.19 17.84 16.65
N GLU A 261 -5.39 18.98 17.31
CA GLU A 261 -5.17 19.16 18.74
C GLU A 261 -6.51 19.01 19.49
N ILE A 262 -6.83 17.76 19.84
CA ILE A 262 -8.16 17.37 20.34
C ILE A 262 -8.24 17.60 21.86
N GLY A 263 -8.10 18.86 22.27
CA GLY A 263 -8.11 19.28 23.67
C GLY A 263 -7.11 18.49 24.53
N ASN A 264 -7.56 17.98 25.68
CA ASN A 264 -6.73 17.20 26.62
C ASN A 264 -6.60 15.70 26.23
N ARG A 265 -6.76 15.33 24.95
CA ARG A 265 -6.62 13.94 24.45
C ARG A 265 -5.23 13.72 23.82
N ALA A 266 -5.09 12.63 23.07
CA ALA A 266 -3.90 12.37 22.25
C ALA A 266 -3.84 13.35 21.06
N THR A 267 -2.63 13.79 20.68
CA THR A 267 -2.42 14.47 19.39
C THR A 267 -2.75 13.47 18.28
N ALA A 268 -3.57 13.89 17.31
CA ALA A 268 -3.86 13.10 16.12
C ALA A 268 -3.19 13.72 14.89
N LEU A 269 -2.56 12.88 14.07
CA LEU A 269 -1.93 13.26 12.81
C LEU A 269 -2.69 12.61 11.65
N LEU A 270 -2.90 13.38 10.59
CA LEU A 270 -3.53 12.94 9.35
C LEU A 270 -2.43 12.65 8.32
N TYR A 271 -2.36 11.41 7.87
CA TYR A 271 -1.47 10.93 6.83
C TYR A 271 -2.27 10.77 5.53
N ALA A 272 -1.83 11.45 4.47
CA ALA A 272 -2.44 11.39 3.14
C ALA A 272 -1.67 10.46 2.20
N ARG A 273 -2.37 9.93 1.19
CA ARG A 273 -1.85 9.07 0.14
C ARG A 273 -2.57 9.34 -1.18
N ASP A 274 -1.89 9.10 -2.29
CA ASP A 274 -2.50 9.15 -3.62
C ASP A 274 -3.15 7.81 -4.02
N THR A 275 -3.75 7.77 -5.20
CA THR A 275 -4.21 6.53 -5.84
C THR A 275 -3.04 5.58 -6.03
N ILE A 276 -3.18 4.33 -5.60
CA ILE A 276 -2.19 3.28 -5.88
C ILE A 276 -2.88 2.16 -6.66
N TYR A 277 -2.44 1.98 -7.89
CA TYR A 277 -2.89 0.90 -8.76
C TYR A 277 -2.28 -0.43 -8.29
N LEU A 278 -3.10 -1.48 -8.36
CA LEU A 278 -2.75 -2.87 -8.07
C LEU A 278 -2.98 -3.69 -9.34
N ASP A 279 -2.39 -4.88 -9.43
CA ASP A 279 -2.59 -5.78 -10.57
C ASP A 279 -4.07 -6.15 -10.76
N GLU A 280 -4.82 -6.29 -9.66
CA GLU A 280 -6.24 -6.65 -9.62
C GLU A 280 -7.12 -5.60 -8.90
N GLY A 281 -6.75 -4.30 -8.98
CA GLY A 281 -7.57 -3.24 -8.38
C GLY A 281 -6.87 -1.88 -8.20
N LEU A 282 -7.36 -1.11 -7.23
CA LEU A 282 -6.66 0.09 -6.74
C LEU A 282 -7.05 0.44 -5.30
N ASN A 283 -6.11 1.07 -4.59
CA ASN A 283 -6.41 1.88 -3.42
C ASN A 283 -6.74 3.31 -3.90
N TYR A 284 -7.88 3.84 -3.48
CA TYR A 284 -8.26 5.23 -3.71
C TYR A 284 -7.33 6.18 -2.91
N PRO A 285 -7.19 7.46 -3.32
CA PRO A 285 -6.53 8.47 -2.51
C PRO A 285 -7.04 8.47 -1.08
N GLU A 286 -6.14 8.29 -0.11
CA GLU A 286 -6.46 7.85 1.24
C GLU A 286 -6.08 8.91 2.27
N VAL A 287 -6.81 8.96 3.39
CA VAL A 287 -6.37 9.63 4.62
C VAL A 287 -6.51 8.69 5.81
N LYS A 288 -5.40 8.43 6.50
CA LYS A 288 -5.36 7.73 7.80
C LYS A 288 -5.25 8.76 8.93
N LEU A 289 -6.15 8.68 9.91
CA LEU A 289 -6.02 9.38 11.19
C LEU A 289 -5.30 8.45 12.17
N ILE A 290 -4.20 8.93 12.75
CA ILE A 290 -3.36 8.16 13.67
C ILE A 290 -3.15 8.96 14.96
N THR A 291 -3.34 8.30 16.10
CA THR A 291 -3.30 8.93 17.43
C THR A 291 -2.00 8.62 18.16
N TYR A 292 -1.46 9.64 18.85
CA TYR A 292 -0.14 9.56 19.48
C TYR A 292 -0.18 9.91 20.97
N LYS A 293 0.50 9.10 21.78
CA LYS A 293 0.67 9.34 23.22
C LYS A 293 2.13 9.16 23.61
N LYS A 294 2.75 10.21 24.16
CA LYS A 294 4.17 10.26 24.52
C LYS A 294 5.11 9.83 23.36
N GLY A 295 4.82 10.31 22.15
CA GLY A 295 5.61 9.98 20.95
C GLY A 295 5.55 8.53 20.49
N LYS A 296 4.48 7.79 20.83
CA LYS A 296 4.19 6.46 20.26
C LYS A 296 2.81 6.46 19.63
N GLU A 297 2.69 5.80 18.48
CA GLU A 297 1.40 5.44 17.87
C GLU A 297 0.59 4.60 18.87
N VAL A 298 -0.71 4.88 18.97
CA VAL A 298 -1.65 4.15 19.83
C VAL A 298 -2.71 3.43 19.00
N ASP A 299 -3.22 4.08 17.96
CA ASP A 299 -4.27 3.54 17.11
C ASP A 299 -4.31 4.28 15.75
N LYS A 300 -4.84 3.61 14.73
CA LYS A 300 -5.01 4.12 13.36
C LYS A 300 -6.41 3.79 12.81
N ILE A 301 -7.01 4.71 12.04
CA ILE A 301 -8.27 4.49 11.32
C ILE A 301 -8.24 5.21 9.97
N VAL A 302 -8.81 4.60 8.92
CA VAL A 302 -9.03 5.27 7.63
C VAL A 302 -10.24 6.20 7.77
N VAL A 303 -10.04 7.48 7.45
CA VAL A 303 -11.09 8.52 7.52
C VAL A 303 -11.57 8.99 6.15
N TYR A 304 -10.77 8.77 5.11
CA TYR A 304 -11.14 9.03 3.72
C TYR A 304 -10.41 8.05 2.80
N GLY A 305 -11.01 7.71 1.65
CA GLY A 305 -10.40 6.85 0.62
C GLY A 305 -11.08 5.48 0.58
N GLY A 306 -10.29 4.42 0.42
CA GLY A 306 -10.80 3.05 0.36
C GLY A 306 -10.07 2.17 -0.64
N THR A 307 -10.61 0.98 -0.87
CA THR A 307 -10.03 -0.04 -1.77
C THR A 307 -11.09 -0.58 -2.71
N LEU A 308 -10.73 -0.70 -3.98
CA LEU A 308 -11.45 -1.44 -5.02
C LEU A 308 -10.59 -2.66 -5.39
N GLY A 309 -11.11 -3.87 -5.20
CA GLY A 309 -10.50 -5.12 -5.64
C GLY A 309 -11.47 -5.91 -6.53
N GLU A 310 -11.15 -7.17 -6.82
CA GLU A 310 -12.06 -8.02 -7.58
C GLU A 310 -13.41 -8.15 -6.84
N HIS A 311 -14.50 -7.90 -7.57
CA HIS A 311 -15.90 -7.92 -7.12
C HIS A 311 -16.26 -7.10 -5.86
N THR A 312 -15.33 -6.36 -5.24
CA THR A 312 -15.52 -5.76 -3.91
C THR A 312 -14.92 -4.35 -3.83
N GLU A 313 -15.61 -3.46 -3.12
CA GLU A 313 -15.26 -2.04 -3.04
C GLU A 313 -15.73 -1.47 -1.69
N THR A 314 -14.81 -1.03 -0.85
CA THR A 314 -15.11 -0.37 0.45
C THR A 314 -14.57 1.05 0.42
N ILE A 315 -15.44 2.03 0.71
CA ILE A 315 -15.15 3.47 0.65
C ILE A 315 -15.40 4.14 2.01
N TYR A 316 -14.46 4.97 2.45
CA TYR A 316 -14.53 5.83 3.63
C TYR A 316 -14.67 7.30 3.21
N ARG A 317 -15.66 8.02 3.74
CA ARG A 317 -15.92 9.44 3.40
C ARG A 317 -16.79 10.17 4.43
N LYS A 318 -17.05 11.46 4.18
CA LYS A 318 -17.90 12.33 5.03
C LYS A 318 -17.43 12.32 6.49
N CYS A 319 -16.12 12.42 6.68
CA CYS A 319 -15.53 12.32 8.01
C CYS A 319 -15.52 13.68 8.68
N VAL A 320 -16.04 13.77 9.90
CA VAL A 320 -15.95 14.94 10.77
C VAL A 320 -15.39 14.53 12.13
N VAL A 321 -14.21 15.04 12.46
CA VAL A 321 -13.60 14.93 13.80
C VAL A 321 -13.97 16.17 14.60
N ASP A 322 -14.65 16.02 15.74
CA ASP A 322 -15.14 17.17 16.52
C ASP A 322 -14.31 17.43 17.81
N LYS A 323 -14.56 18.58 18.44
CA LYS A 323 -13.87 19.10 19.63
C LYS A 323 -14.02 18.21 20.87
N ASP A 324 -15.06 17.40 20.93
CA ASP A 324 -15.34 16.46 22.02
C ASP A 324 -14.54 15.13 21.91
N ALA A 325 -13.77 14.97 20.82
CA ALA A 325 -13.07 13.77 20.40
C ALA A 325 -13.92 12.66 19.76
N SER A 326 -15.16 12.98 19.37
CA SER A 326 -15.94 12.12 18.47
C SER A 326 -15.45 12.21 17.02
N ILE A 327 -15.65 11.12 16.28
CA ILE A 327 -15.44 11.05 14.83
C ILE A 327 -16.72 10.49 14.22
N ASN A 328 -17.36 11.25 13.34
CA ASN A 328 -18.47 10.77 12.53
C ASN A 328 -17.93 10.39 11.15
N LEU A 329 -18.24 9.19 10.66
CA LEU A 329 -17.66 8.61 9.43
C LEU A 329 -18.74 7.85 8.63
N GLN A 330 -18.75 8.01 7.32
CA GLN A 330 -19.55 7.19 6.41
C GLN A 330 -18.68 6.10 5.77
N GLU A 331 -19.02 4.85 6.05
CA GLU A 331 -18.42 3.66 5.43
C GLU A 331 -19.41 3.13 4.37
N GLU A 332 -18.95 2.79 3.18
CA GLU A 332 -19.78 2.18 2.13
C GLU A 332 -19.13 0.89 1.63
N ASP A 333 -19.74 -0.25 1.96
CA ASP A 333 -19.33 -1.57 1.45
C ASP A 333 -20.18 -1.92 0.22
N SER A 334 -19.53 -2.20 -0.92
CA SER A 334 -20.17 -2.65 -2.15
C SER A 334 -19.63 -4.02 -2.57
N ARG A 335 -20.54 -4.92 -2.96
CA ARG A 335 -20.22 -6.28 -3.42
C ARG A 335 -20.93 -6.56 -4.74
N VAL A 336 -20.19 -6.94 -5.77
CA VAL A 336 -20.71 -7.36 -7.07
C VAL A 336 -21.14 -8.82 -6.96
N ILE A 337 -22.34 -9.12 -7.47
CA ILE A 337 -22.97 -10.45 -7.41
C ILE A 337 -22.96 -11.12 -8.79
N ASP A 338 -23.07 -10.26 -9.81
CA ASP A 338 -23.07 -10.53 -11.24
C ASP A 338 -22.83 -9.18 -11.94
N SER A 339 -22.40 -9.21 -13.20
CA SER A 339 -22.39 -8.09 -14.14
C SER A 339 -23.58 -7.12 -14.03
N SER A 340 -24.79 -7.64 -13.76
CA SER A 340 -26.03 -6.85 -13.67
C SER A 340 -26.33 -6.31 -12.27
N PHE A 341 -25.71 -6.84 -11.21
CA PHE A 341 -26.15 -6.62 -9.83
C PHE A 341 -25.00 -6.39 -8.83
N ARG A 342 -25.15 -5.32 -8.06
CA ARG A 342 -24.27 -4.94 -6.94
C ARG A 342 -25.12 -4.74 -5.69
N PHE A 343 -24.70 -5.30 -4.56
CA PHE A 343 -25.16 -4.89 -3.23
C PHE A 343 -24.38 -3.64 -2.81
N LYS A 344 -25.05 -2.73 -2.11
CA LYS A 344 -24.42 -1.59 -1.45
C LYS A 344 -25.00 -1.39 -0.06
N THR A 345 -24.13 -1.41 0.95
CA THR A 345 -24.42 -1.09 2.34
C THR A 345 -23.72 0.21 2.72
N VAL A 346 -24.46 1.15 3.30
CA VAL A 346 -23.92 2.41 3.85
C VAL A 346 -24.07 2.37 5.36
N TYR A 347 -22.97 2.47 6.08
CA TYR A 347 -22.93 2.58 7.54
C TYR A 347 -22.56 4.01 7.91
N ASN A 348 -23.33 4.62 8.79
CA ASN A 348 -23.00 5.91 9.39
C ASN A 348 -22.55 5.61 10.81
N MET A 349 -21.27 5.88 11.08
CA MET A 349 -20.56 5.39 12.24
C MET A 349 -20.08 6.54 13.12
N GLN A 350 -20.25 6.41 14.42
CA GLN A 350 -19.65 7.30 15.41
C GLN A 350 -18.57 6.56 16.19
N TYR A 351 -17.34 7.06 16.13
CA TYR A 351 -16.20 6.63 16.92
C TYR A 351 -15.84 7.70 17.98
N GLU A 352 -15.03 7.35 18.97
CA GLU A 352 -14.40 8.32 19.91
C GLU A 352 -12.91 8.00 20.11
N ILE A 353 -12.08 9.04 20.17
CA ILE A 353 -10.68 8.96 20.60
C ILE A 353 -10.58 9.10 22.12
N LEU A 354 -10.41 7.98 22.83
CA LEU A 354 -10.32 7.95 24.30
C LEU A 354 -9.10 8.74 24.83
N PRO A 355 -9.04 9.10 26.13
CA PRO A 355 -7.85 9.73 26.74
C PRO A 355 -6.58 8.86 26.70
N GLY A 356 -6.71 7.58 26.34
CA GLY A 356 -5.59 6.70 26.02
C GLY A 356 -4.94 6.95 24.66
N GLY A 357 -5.66 7.59 23.72
CA GLY A 357 -5.37 7.61 22.28
C GLY A 357 -6.14 6.57 21.48
N LYS A 358 -6.57 5.47 22.13
CA LYS A 358 -7.33 4.39 21.47
C LYS A 358 -8.64 4.90 20.86
N ILE A 359 -8.92 4.46 19.64
CA ILE A 359 -10.15 4.77 18.89
C ILE A 359 -11.14 3.63 19.15
N ILE A 360 -12.38 3.96 19.51
CA ILE A 360 -13.44 2.94 19.69
C ILE A 360 -14.71 3.31 18.94
N GLY A 361 -15.35 2.34 18.31
CA GLY A 361 -16.70 2.51 17.77
C GLY A 361 -17.69 2.67 18.92
N ARG A 362 -18.34 3.84 19.01
CA ARG A 362 -19.41 4.11 19.98
C ARG A 362 -20.72 3.52 19.50
N GLN A 363 -21.18 3.93 18.31
CA GLN A 363 -22.43 3.44 17.72
C GLN A 363 -22.40 3.43 16.18
N ALA A 364 -23.22 2.59 15.58
CA ALA A 364 -23.72 2.80 14.23
C ALA A 364 -25.03 3.59 14.34
N THR A 365 -25.06 4.81 13.79
CA THR A 365 -26.21 5.73 13.85
C THR A 365 -27.22 5.51 12.72
N SER A 366 -26.83 4.75 11.70
CA SER A 366 -27.71 4.25 10.64
C SER A 366 -26.97 3.19 9.81
N ILE A 367 -27.66 2.14 9.39
CA ILE A 367 -27.17 1.17 8.38
C ILE A 367 -28.24 1.07 7.29
N VAL A 368 -27.88 1.34 6.03
CA VAL A 368 -28.79 1.31 4.89
C VAL A 368 -28.24 0.38 3.80
N HIS A 369 -28.88 -0.75 3.60
CA HIS A 369 -28.55 -1.72 2.56
C HIS A 369 -29.50 -1.60 1.35
N SER A 370 -28.96 -1.77 0.15
CA SER A 370 -29.70 -1.55 -1.10
C SER A 370 -29.11 -2.35 -2.27
N SER A 371 -29.95 -2.69 -3.24
CA SER A 371 -29.52 -3.24 -4.53
C SER A 371 -30.60 -3.07 -5.60
N LYS A 372 -30.19 -2.92 -6.87
CA LYS A 372 -31.09 -3.06 -8.02
C LYS A 372 -31.72 -4.46 -8.12
N LEU A 373 -31.12 -5.46 -7.45
CA LEU A 373 -31.67 -6.81 -7.34
C LEU A 373 -33.06 -6.81 -6.67
N TYR A 374 -33.37 -5.87 -5.75
CA TYR A 374 -34.59 -5.87 -4.93
C TYR A 374 -35.87 -5.40 -5.65
N ASN A 375 -36.10 -5.95 -6.84
CA ASN A 375 -37.39 -6.07 -7.48
C ASN A 375 -37.65 -7.54 -7.83
N GLU A 376 -38.92 -7.95 -7.80
CA GLU A 376 -39.35 -9.34 -7.97
C GLU A 376 -38.77 -10.01 -9.24
N LYS A 377 -38.84 -9.31 -10.38
CA LYS A 377 -38.39 -9.85 -11.67
C LYS A 377 -36.88 -10.12 -11.70
N ALA A 378 -36.08 -9.23 -11.11
CA ALA A 378 -34.63 -9.39 -11.00
C ALA A 378 -34.26 -10.53 -10.05
N LEU A 379 -34.88 -10.61 -8.86
CA LEU A 379 -34.68 -11.73 -7.93
C LEU A 379 -34.97 -13.08 -8.59
N ILE A 380 -36.14 -13.21 -9.24
CA ILE A 380 -36.54 -14.46 -9.92
C ILE A 380 -35.55 -14.80 -11.04
N LYS A 381 -35.14 -13.83 -11.88
CA LYS A 381 -34.17 -14.06 -12.95
C LYS A 381 -32.82 -14.54 -12.39
N TYR A 382 -32.31 -13.86 -11.35
CA TYR A 382 -31.02 -14.16 -10.76
C TYR A 382 -31.00 -15.56 -10.12
N PHE A 383 -31.99 -15.90 -9.28
CA PHE A 383 -32.00 -17.19 -8.59
C PHE A 383 -32.35 -18.37 -9.49
N LYS A 384 -33.16 -18.19 -10.55
CA LYS A 384 -33.38 -19.24 -11.57
C LYS A 384 -32.15 -19.52 -12.44
N GLY A 385 -31.11 -18.69 -12.38
CA GLY A 385 -29.80 -18.97 -13.00
C GLY A 385 -28.87 -19.84 -12.14
N GLN A 386 -29.21 -20.07 -10.87
CA GLN A 386 -28.38 -20.83 -9.93
C GLN A 386 -28.64 -22.34 -10.06
N LYS A 387 -27.61 -23.17 -9.81
CA LYS A 387 -27.70 -24.63 -9.98
C LYS A 387 -28.28 -25.38 -8.77
N SER A 388 -28.41 -24.73 -7.62
CA SER A 388 -28.88 -25.34 -6.37
C SER A 388 -30.31 -24.91 -6.05
N SER A 389 -31.15 -25.87 -5.65
CA SER A 389 -32.55 -25.62 -5.26
C SER A 389 -32.69 -24.75 -4.02
N HIS A 390 -31.66 -24.69 -3.17
CA HIS A 390 -31.50 -23.68 -2.12
C HIS A 390 -30.25 -22.85 -2.41
N THR A 391 -30.35 -21.53 -2.33
CA THR A 391 -29.22 -20.59 -2.47
C THR A 391 -29.23 -19.62 -1.30
N TYR A 392 -28.07 -19.35 -0.71
CA TYR A 392 -27.89 -18.44 0.42
C TYR A 392 -26.86 -17.36 0.08
N ILE A 393 -27.12 -16.12 0.50
CA ILE A 393 -26.24 -14.97 0.26
C ILE A 393 -26.15 -14.11 1.53
N SER A 394 -24.93 -13.77 1.95
CA SER A 394 -24.67 -12.77 3.00
C SER A 394 -24.77 -11.36 2.42
N LEU A 395 -25.52 -10.48 3.09
CA LEU A 395 -25.79 -9.12 2.63
C LEU A 395 -24.97 -8.07 3.38
N PHE A 396 -25.05 -8.09 4.72
CA PHE A 396 -24.32 -7.21 5.63
C PHE A 396 -24.43 -7.69 7.08
N ASN A 397 -23.61 -7.12 7.95
CA ASN A 397 -23.54 -7.44 9.37
C ASN A 397 -23.98 -6.27 10.26
N ILE A 398 -24.68 -6.59 11.33
CA ILE A 398 -25.12 -5.66 12.38
C ILE A 398 -24.43 -6.03 13.69
N ARG A 399 -23.63 -5.10 14.25
CA ARG A 399 -23.08 -5.24 15.61
C ARG A 399 -24.18 -4.97 16.64
N ALA A 400 -24.85 -6.04 17.05
CA ALA A 400 -25.80 -6.04 18.16
C ALA A 400 -25.15 -6.53 19.48
N LYS A 401 -25.98 -6.95 20.44
CA LYS A 401 -25.51 -7.70 21.62
C LYS A 401 -24.87 -9.03 21.20
N ASP A 402 -25.53 -9.75 20.30
CA ASP A 402 -25.23 -11.14 19.96
C ASP A 402 -24.59 -11.31 18.56
N ASN A 403 -24.31 -10.20 17.86
CA ASN A 403 -24.10 -10.06 16.40
C ASN A 403 -25.26 -10.63 15.55
N ILE A 404 -25.62 -9.90 14.50
CA ILE A 404 -26.67 -10.32 13.56
C ILE A 404 -26.12 -10.26 12.14
N LEU A 405 -26.00 -11.40 11.49
CA LEU A 405 -25.79 -11.50 10.05
C LEU A 405 -27.15 -11.34 9.36
N VAL A 406 -27.22 -10.46 8.36
CA VAL A 406 -28.39 -10.28 7.51
C VAL A 406 -28.13 -10.98 6.18
N GLY A 407 -29.01 -11.90 5.82
CA GLY A 407 -28.88 -12.77 4.65
C GLY A 407 -30.12 -12.78 3.77
N LEU A 408 -29.96 -13.34 2.57
CA LEU A 408 -31.03 -13.66 1.63
C LEU A 408 -30.99 -15.15 1.33
N HIS A 409 -32.10 -15.84 1.55
CA HIS A 409 -32.32 -17.22 1.16
C HIS A 409 -33.31 -17.28 -0.01
N ALA A 410 -33.01 -18.13 -0.98
CA ALA A 410 -33.85 -18.43 -2.12
C ALA A 410 -34.04 -19.94 -2.27
N TYR A 411 -35.29 -20.35 -2.44
CA TYR A 411 -35.66 -21.67 -2.91
C TYR A 411 -36.18 -21.60 -4.35
N HIS A 412 -35.78 -22.53 -5.21
CA HIS A 412 -36.42 -22.74 -6.50
C HIS A 412 -36.45 -24.23 -6.92
N LYS A 413 -37.53 -24.63 -7.61
CA LYS A 413 -37.65 -25.97 -8.22
C LYS A 413 -38.65 -25.96 -9.38
N GLY A 414 -38.13 -26.04 -10.61
CA GLY A 414 -38.95 -25.87 -11.82
C GLY A 414 -39.55 -24.46 -11.86
N GLU A 415 -40.88 -24.36 -11.85
CA GLU A 415 -41.57 -23.07 -11.77
C GLU A 415 -41.71 -22.52 -10.34
N GLU A 416 -41.67 -23.37 -9.32
CA GLU A 416 -41.86 -22.94 -7.93
C GLU A 416 -40.67 -22.11 -7.46
N THR A 417 -40.93 -21.02 -6.75
CA THR A 417 -39.89 -20.11 -6.24
C THR A 417 -40.36 -19.45 -4.95
N TYR A 418 -39.50 -19.37 -3.94
CA TYR A 418 -39.77 -18.74 -2.64
C TYR A 418 -38.51 -17.99 -2.18
N LEU A 419 -38.66 -16.76 -1.67
CA LEU A 419 -37.55 -15.89 -1.30
C LEU A 419 -37.79 -15.26 0.09
N GLU A 420 -36.78 -15.27 0.96
CA GLU A 420 -36.86 -14.62 2.27
C GLU A 420 -35.54 -13.94 2.67
N PHE A 421 -35.64 -12.73 3.24
CA PHE A 421 -34.55 -12.20 4.06
C PHE A 421 -34.53 -12.94 5.39
N LEU A 422 -33.32 -13.13 5.92
CA LEU A 422 -33.06 -13.75 7.21
C LEU A 422 -32.21 -12.82 8.06
N THR A 423 -32.49 -12.79 9.35
CA THR A 423 -31.54 -12.35 10.37
C THR A 423 -31.10 -13.58 11.15
N VAL A 424 -29.78 -13.78 11.32
CA VAL A 424 -29.24 -14.93 12.05
C VAL A 424 -28.21 -14.50 13.09
N ASN A 425 -28.09 -15.26 14.18
CA ASN A 425 -27.06 -15.04 15.20
C ASN A 425 -25.71 -15.66 14.77
N ARG A 426 -24.68 -15.51 15.62
CA ARG A 426 -23.34 -16.13 15.46
C ARG A 426 -23.34 -17.66 15.28
N ASP A 427 -24.41 -18.36 15.66
CA ASP A 427 -24.54 -19.81 15.49
C ASP A 427 -25.25 -20.18 14.17
N ASN A 428 -25.42 -19.22 13.24
CA ASN A 428 -26.24 -19.33 12.02
C ASN A 428 -27.73 -19.69 12.27
N LYS A 429 -28.22 -19.53 13.52
CA LYS A 429 -29.63 -19.77 13.89
C LYS A 429 -30.48 -18.55 13.53
N ILE A 430 -31.63 -18.80 12.91
CA ILE A 430 -32.53 -17.76 12.43
C ILE A 430 -33.22 -17.07 13.61
N ILE A 431 -32.94 -15.77 13.77
CA ILE A 431 -33.59 -14.86 14.71
C ILE A 431 -34.96 -14.48 14.15
N ASP A 432 -35.03 -14.10 12.87
CA ASP A 432 -36.26 -13.72 12.20
C ASP A 432 -36.20 -13.91 10.68
N ARG A 433 -37.37 -13.84 10.03
CA ARG A 433 -37.49 -13.99 8.56
C ARG A 433 -38.53 -13.06 7.96
N TYR A 434 -38.25 -12.54 6.77
CA TYR A 434 -39.18 -11.75 5.99
C TYR A 434 -39.34 -12.33 4.59
N THR A 435 -40.50 -12.93 4.29
CA THR A 435 -40.81 -13.45 2.95
C THR A 435 -40.93 -12.28 1.96
N VAL A 436 -40.04 -12.27 0.96
CA VAL A 436 -39.96 -11.26 -0.10
C VAL A 436 -40.88 -11.63 -1.25
N TYR A 437 -40.98 -12.92 -1.56
CA TYR A 437 -41.77 -13.49 -2.65
C TYR A 437 -42.15 -14.94 -2.31
N ASP A 438 -43.36 -15.35 -2.68
CA ASP A 438 -43.85 -16.72 -2.55
C ASP A 438 -44.66 -17.08 -3.81
N HIS A 439 -44.18 -18.10 -4.54
CA HIS A 439 -44.85 -18.72 -5.68
C HIS A 439 -44.75 -20.23 -5.59
N LEU A 440 -45.08 -20.76 -4.40
CA LEU A 440 -45.27 -22.19 -4.18
C LEU A 440 -46.71 -22.59 -4.58
N LYS A 441 -46.85 -23.71 -5.28
CA LYS A 441 -48.14 -24.23 -5.79
C LYS A 441 -48.41 -25.67 -5.35
N LYS A 442 -47.36 -26.44 -5.08
CA LYS A 442 -47.37 -27.86 -4.72
C LYS A 442 -46.66 -28.10 -3.39
N GLN A 443 -45.62 -27.34 -3.10
CA GLN A 443 -44.86 -27.42 -1.85
C GLN A 443 -45.39 -26.45 -0.80
N LYS A 444 -45.17 -26.76 0.49
CA LYS A 444 -45.58 -25.87 1.60
C LYS A 444 -44.41 -24.97 1.98
N ALA A 445 -44.71 -23.72 2.33
CA ALA A 445 -43.69 -22.76 2.78
C ALA A 445 -42.86 -23.28 3.98
N ALA A 446 -43.43 -24.11 4.86
CA ALA A 446 -42.71 -24.72 5.99
C ALA A 446 -41.62 -25.72 5.56
N ASP A 447 -41.76 -26.37 4.41
CA ASP A 447 -40.85 -27.41 3.94
C ASP A 447 -39.64 -26.81 3.20
N VAL A 448 -39.84 -25.69 2.51
CA VAL A 448 -38.81 -25.00 1.71
C VAL A 448 -38.10 -23.85 2.44
N LYS A 449 -38.65 -23.36 3.54
CA LYS A 449 -38.06 -22.28 4.36
C LYS A 449 -36.67 -22.67 4.89
N ALA A 450 -35.77 -21.69 4.97
CA ALA A 450 -34.46 -21.89 5.58
C ALA A 450 -34.61 -22.37 7.03
N LYS A 451 -33.83 -23.38 7.41
CA LYS A 451 -33.80 -23.97 8.76
C LYS A 451 -32.64 -23.40 9.60
N LYS A 452 -31.53 -23.11 8.93
CA LYS A 452 -30.40 -22.28 9.38
C LYS A 452 -29.90 -21.44 8.19
N MET A 453 -28.96 -20.52 8.42
CA MET A 453 -28.07 -20.10 7.33
C MET A 453 -27.08 -21.24 7.05
N GLU A 454 -26.72 -21.48 5.79
CA GLU A 454 -25.50 -22.25 5.50
C GLU A 454 -24.26 -21.46 5.94
N ASP A 455 -23.15 -22.15 6.17
CA ASP A 455 -22.06 -21.65 7.02
C ASP A 455 -21.13 -20.66 6.32
N ILE A 456 -21.67 -19.50 5.98
CA ILE A 456 -20.94 -18.35 5.47
C ILE A 456 -20.08 -17.78 6.61
N VAL A 457 -18.79 -17.59 6.34
CA VAL A 457 -17.84 -16.97 7.28
C VAL A 457 -18.23 -15.52 7.55
N ASP A 458 -18.31 -15.14 8.83
CA ASP A 458 -18.62 -13.78 9.28
C ASP A 458 -17.41 -12.85 9.07
N ASP A 459 -17.42 -12.10 7.98
CA ASP A 459 -16.49 -11.01 7.69
C ASP A 459 -16.78 -9.81 8.62
N TYR A 460 -16.33 -9.95 9.86
CA TYR A 460 -16.78 -9.13 10.97
C TYR A 460 -15.80 -8.01 11.30
N HIS A 461 -16.11 -6.78 10.88
CA HIS A 461 -15.27 -5.62 11.18
C HIS A 461 -15.40 -5.18 12.66
N ASP A 462 -14.57 -5.77 13.51
CA ASP A 462 -14.63 -5.73 14.98
C ASP A 462 -14.42 -4.34 15.62
N ARG A 463 -14.14 -3.30 14.81
CA ARG A 463 -14.04 -1.90 15.24
C ARG A 463 -15.37 -1.13 15.20
N ARG A 464 -16.36 -1.54 14.38
CA ARG A 464 -17.64 -0.83 14.21
C ARG A 464 -18.38 -0.69 15.56
N GLY A 465 -19.03 0.45 15.81
CA GLY A 465 -19.88 0.66 16.99
C GLY A 465 -21.13 -0.24 17.00
N ARG A 466 -21.80 -0.37 18.15
CA ARG A 466 -23.08 -1.10 18.22
C ARG A 466 -24.20 -0.34 17.51
N LEU A 467 -25.11 -1.03 16.83
CA LEU A 467 -26.30 -0.42 16.25
C LEU A 467 -27.26 0.01 17.37
N THR A 468 -27.69 1.27 17.34
CA THR A 468 -28.60 1.89 18.34
C THR A 468 -29.97 2.27 17.79
N CYS A 469 -30.17 2.16 16.47
CA CYS A 469 -31.42 2.41 15.75
C CYS A 469 -31.79 1.20 14.87
N ASP A 470 -32.81 1.31 14.01
CA ASP A 470 -33.05 0.28 12.99
C ASP A 470 -31.99 0.32 11.88
N ALA A 471 -31.64 -0.84 11.35
CA ALA A 471 -31.03 -0.97 10.03
C ALA A 471 -32.12 -1.10 8.95
N ILE A 472 -31.86 -0.62 7.75
CA ILE A 472 -32.85 -0.52 6.67
C ILE A 472 -32.40 -1.32 5.46
N ILE A 473 -33.27 -2.20 4.93
CA ILE A 473 -33.16 -2.72 3.56
C ILE A 473 -34.10 -1.91 2.67
N ARG A 474 -33.55 -1.25 1.64
CA ARG A 474 -34.31 -0.54 0.61
C ARG A 474 -34.83 -1.50 -0.45
N LEU A 475 -36.15 -1.62 -0.54
CA LEU A 475 -36.86 -2.42 -1.54
C LEU A 475 -37.52 -1.51 -2.57
N THR A 476 -37.96 -2.08 -3.70
CA THR A 476 -38.73 -1.31 -4.68
C THR A 476 -40.04 -0.81 -4.06
N GLY A 477 -40.15 0.51 -3.85
CA GLY A 477 -41.36 1.17 -3.34
C GLY A 477 -41.59 1.11 -1.83
N ARG A 478 -40.67 0.54 -1.03
CA ARG A 478 -40.77 0.53 0.44
C ARG A 478 -39.40 0.34 1.11
N GLU A 479 -39.28 0.75 2.36
CA GLU A 479 -38.16 0.38 3.24
C GLU A 479 -38.59 -0.79 4.14
N LEU A 480 -37.62 -1.62 4.56
CA LEU A 480 -37.83 -2.75 5.47
C LEU A 480 -36.86 -2.59 6.64
N HIS A 481 -37.41 -2.47 7.84
CA HIS A 481 -36.65 -2.17 9.06
C HIS A 481 -36.18 -3.45 9.76
N ILE A 482 -35.00 -3.38 10.38
CA ILE A 482 -34.41 -4.43 11.21
C ILE A 482 -33.97 -3.79 12.52
N THR A 483 -34.66 -4.15 13.61
CA THR A 483 -34.34 -3.64 14.95
C THR A 483 -32.96 -4.07 15.44
N PRO A 484 -32.36 -3.39 16.46
CA PRO A 484 -31.15 -3.85 17.13
C PRO A 484 -31.21 -5.28 17.70
N GLY A 485 -32.41 -5.86 17.87
CA GLY A 485 -32.64 -7.25 18.25
C GLY A 485 -32.83 -8.22 17.09
N GLY A 486 -32.64 -7.79 15.84
CA GLY A 486 -32.72 -8.62 14.64
C GLY A 486 -34.14 -8.96 14.20
N LYS A 487 -35.16 -8.25 14.68
CA LYS A 487 -36.55 -8.43 14.24
C LYS A 487 -36.90 -7.51 13.07
N PHE A 488 -37.57 -8.06 12.06
CA PHE A 488 -38.06 -7.33 10.90
C PHE A 488 -39.34 -6.54 11.24
N VAL A 489 -39.39 -5.27 10.83
CA VAL A 489 -40.53 -4.36 11.03
C VAL A 489 -40.91 -3.72 9.69
N LYS A 490 -42.20 -3.47 9.49
CA LYS A 490 -42.78 -2.89 8.26
C LYS A 490 -43.10 -1.41 8.43
#